data_AF-A0A739A5C1-F1
#
_entry.id   AF-A0A739A5C1-F1
#
_cell.length_a   1.000
_cell.length_b   1.000
_cell.length_c   1.000
_cell.angle_alpha   90.00
_cell.angle_beta   90.00
_cell.angle_gamma   90.00
#
_symmetry.space_group_name_H-M   'P 1'
#
loop_
_entity.id
_entity.type
_entity.pdbx_description
1 polymer ?
#
loop_
_entity_poly.entity_id
_entity_poly.type
_entity_poly.pdbx_seq_one_letter_code
_entity_poly.pdbx_strand_id
1 'polypeptide(L)'
;MSRAAVAGPTKISLGDKATLNLPEGFTWIPAKEAAVFMREIGNYVDDEYFYGLVFKKEMNGFISIEYDDSGYVKDDDAKNWDADELMDNLRKGTKEANKDRIAKGIEPIEIIGWIEKPTYDATNHRLIWSAAIQDIGTNEPLNEQGVNYNTYLLGREGYFSLNLVTDRGSVDHEIPLAKRILSSVKFNPGQRYADFNESTDKIAEYGLAALIGGIAAKKVGLLAMLGIALLKFWKVTAIGVVAVGALARKLLSRKKD
;
A
#
# COMPACT_ATOMS: atom_id res chain seq x y z
N MET A 1 -7.95 -11.79 29.55
CA MET A 1 -6.67 -11.11 29.28
C MET A 1 -6.22 -11.55 27.91
N SER A 2 -6.15 -10.67 26.91
CA SER A 2 -5.49 -11.00 25.64
C SER A 2 -4.04 -11.36 25.96
N ARG A 3 -3.53 -12.47 25.44
CA ARG A 3 -2.09 -12.73 25.51
C ARG A 3 -1.41 -11.66 24.68
N ALA A 4 -0.44 -10.94 25.26
CA ALA A 4 0.33 -9.90 24.56
C ALA A 4 1.09 -10.45 23.34
N ALA A 5 1.32 -11.76 23.28
CA ALA A 5 1.94 -12.46 22.16
C ALA A 5 1.31 -13.84 21.95
N VAL A 6 1.14 -14.23 20.68
CA VAL A 6 0.60 -15.53 20.28
C VAL A 6 1.62 -16.25 19.42
N ALA A 7 2.14 -17.37 19.91
CA ALA A 7 3.08 -18.19 19.15
C ALA A 7 2.34 -19.02 18.08
N GLY A 8 2.99 -19.20 16.93
CA GLY A 8 2.58 -20.19 15.94
C GLY A 8 2.97 -21.62 16.34
N PRO A 9 2.33 -22.65 15.79
CA PRO A 9 1.30 -22.58 14.76
C PRO A 9 -0.09 -22.20 15.32
N THR A 10 -0.69 -21.12 14.81
CA THR A 10 -2.02 -20.64 15.26
C THR A 10 -2.78 -19.98 14.10
N LYS A 11 -4.11 -20.11 14.06
CA LYS A 11 -4.96 -19.35 13.13
C LYS A 11 -5.36 -18.02 13.74
N ILE A 12 -5.09 -16.93 13.02
CA ILE A 12 -5.41 -15.56 13.44
C ILE A 12 -6.43 -14.99 12.45
N SER A 13 -7.56 -14.48 12.96
CA SER A 13 -8.54 -13.77 12.14
C SER A 13 -8.00 -12.40 11.76
N LEU A 14 -8.01 -12.07 10.48
CA LEU A 14 -7.76 -10.73 9.96
C LEU A 14 -9.12 -10.14 9.55
N GLY A 15 -9.91 -9.82 10.58
CA GLY A 15 -11.27 -9.34 10.44
C GLY A 15 -12.18 -10.42 9.86
N ASP A 16 -13.14 -10.00 9.05
CA ASP A 16 -14.00 -10.86 8.22
C ASP A 16 -13.39 -11.17 6.84
N LYS A 17 -12.26 -10.54 6.50
CA LYS A 17 -11.64 -10.62 5.18
C LYS A 17 -10.77 -11.85 4.99
N ALA A 18 -9.93 -12.19 5.96
CA ALA A 18 -8.94 -13.27 5.81
C ALA A 18 -8.58 -13.96 7.12
N THR A 19 -7.81 -15.05 6.98
CA THR A 19 -7.15 -15.74 8.07
C THR A 19 -5.64 -15.81 7.80
N LEU A 20 -4.83 -15.43 8.79
CA LEU A 20 -3.40 -15.75 8.83
C LEU A 20 -3.22 -17.10 9.52
N ASN A 21 -2.71 -18.08 8.77
CA ASN A 21 -2.24 -19.34 9.35
C ASN A 21 -0.81 -19.15 9.84
N LEU A 22 -0.63 -18.53 11.00
CA LEU A 22 0.68 -18.19 11.56
C LEU A 22 1.55 -19.46 11.66
N PRO A 23 2.68 -19.55 10.94
CA PRO A 23 3.50 -20.76 10.96
C PRO A 23 4.25 -20.95 12.28
N GLU A 24 4.68 -22.19 12.55
CA GLU A 24 5.56 -22.49 13.69
C GLU A 24 6.83 -21.62 13.69
N GLY A 25 7.23 -21.18 14.89
CA GLY A 25 8.41 -20.35 15.11
C GLY A 25 8.22 -18.86 14.85
N PHE A 26 7.02 -18.42 14.42
CA PHE A 26 6.63 -17.02 14.37
C PHE A 26 5.76 -16.66 15.58
N THR A 27 5.77 -15.36 15.92
CA THR A 27 4.98 -14.79 17.01
C THR A 27 4.14 -13.64 16.47
N TRP A 28 2.86 -13.62 16.83
CA TRP A 28 1.92 -12.56 16.51
C TRP A 28 1.69 -11.64 17.71
N ILE A 29 1.75 -10.34 17.48
CA ILE A 29 1.36 -9.29 18.43
C ILE A 29 0.10 -8.61 17.86
N PRO A 30 -1.05 -8.68 18.53
CA PRO A 30 -2.29 -8.11 18.02
C PRO A 30 -2.28 -6.58 18.02
N ALA A 31 -3.16 -5.99 17.19
CA ALA A 31 -3.24 -4.56 16.88
C ALA A 31 -3.05 -3.63 18.09
N LYS A 32 -3.73 -3.89 19.21
CA LYS A 32 -3.70 -3.01 20.38
C LYS A 32 -2.28 -2.82 20.94
N GLU A 33 -1.59 -3.92 21.21
CA GLU A 33 -0.23 -3.91 21.76
C GLU A 33 0.79 -3.48 20.68
N ALA A 34 0.60 -3.94 19.45
CA ALA A 34 1.45 -3.62 18.31
C ALA A 34 1.41 -2.12 17.95
N ALA A 35 0.25 -1.48 18.02
CA ALA A 35 0.08 -0.08 17.67
C ALA A 35 0.81 0.85 18.64
N VAL A 36 0.93 0.45 19.92
CA VAL A 36 1.77 1.18 20.89
C VAL A 36 3.22 1.15 20.44
N PHE A 37 3.76 -0.03 20.16
CA PHE A 37 5.15 -0.17 19.67
C PHE A 37 5.40 0.65 18.40
N MET A 38 4.51 0.56 17.40
CA MET A 38 4.65 1.30 16.14
C MET A 38 4.68 2.82 16.36
N ARG A 39 3.85 3.35 17.26
CA ARG A 39 3.81 4.78 17.58
C ARG A 39 5.06 5.26 18.33
N GLU A 40 5.58 4.44 19.25
CA GLU A 40 6.83 4.73 19.99
C GLU A 40 8.03 4.87 19.04
N ILE A 41 8.07 4.09 17.95
CA ILE A 41 9.10 4.21 16.90
C ILE A 41 8.72 5.21 15.80
N GLY A 42 7.74 6.09 16.05
CA GLY A 42 7.40 7.22 15.18
C GLY A 42 6.47 6.92 14.00
N ASN A 43 5.89 5.72 13.91
CA ASN A 43 4.95 5.39 12.84
C ASN A 43 3.53 5.91 13.12
N TYR A 44 2.84 6.29 12.05
CA TYR A 44 1.39 6.45 12.08
C TYR A 44 0.74 5.06 12.01
N VAL A 45 -0.33 4.88 12.79
CA VAL A 45 -1.14 3.66 12.79
C VAL A 45 -2.59 4.07 12.68
N ASP A 46 -3.26 3.56 11.65
CA ASP A 46 -4.70 3.61 11.51
C ASP A 46 -5.32 2.41 12.24
N ASP A 47 -5.88 2.65 13.42
CA ASP A 47 -6.40 1.56 14.29
C ASP A 47 -7.56 0.78 13.65
N GLU A 48 -8.24 1.33 12.63
CA GLU A 48 -9.33 0.64 11.94
C GLU A 48 -8.81 -0.47 11.01
N TYR A 49 -7.64 -0.25 10.42
CA TYR A 49 -7.11 -1.06 9.33
C TYR A 49 -5.84 -1.85 9.70
N PHE A 50 -5.24 -1.54 10.85
CA PHE A 50 -4.06 -2.20 11.37
C PHE A 50 -4.39 -3.47 12.15
N TYR A 51 -3.85 -4.61 11.73
CA TYR A 51 -4.12 -5.90 12.37
C TYR A 51 -3.09 -6.27 13.44
N GLY A 52 -1.81 -5.94 13.23
CA GLY A 52 -0.76 -6.28 14.18
C GLY A 52 0.59 -6.56 13.52
N LEU A 53 1.48 -7.15 14.30
CA LEU A 53 2.86 -7.42 13.92
C LEU A 53 3.19 -8.90 14.00
N VAL A 54 4.04 -9.37 13.09
CA VAL A 54 4.65 -10.69 13.14
C VAL A 54 6.14 -10.57 13.40
N PHE A 55 6.63 -11.33 14.37
CA PHE A 55 8.03 -11.45 14.72
C PHE A 55 8.51 -12.89 14.54
N LYS A 56 9.83 -13.05 14.40
CA LYS A 56 10.52 -14.34 14.50
C LYS A 56 11.91 -14.10 15.10
N LYS A 57 12.40 -15.03 15.91
CA LYS A 57 13.68 -14.87 16.65
C LYS A 57 14.88 -14.58 15.72
N GLU A 58 14.84 -15.13 14.51
CA GLU A 58 15.86 -15.04 13.48
C GLU A 58 15.70 -13.79 12.59
N MET A 59 14.74 -12.92 12.90
CA MET A 59 14.58 -11.62 12.26
C MET A 59 15.10 -10.52 13.20
N ASN A 60 15.90 -9.62 12.65
CA ASN A 60 16.19 -8.31 13.22
C ASN A 60 14.95 -7.42 13.18
N GLY A 61 14.18 -7.55 12.09
CA GLY A 61 12.98 -6.78 11.82
C GLY A 61 11.67 -7.38 12.31
N PHE A 62 10.58 -6.80 11.81
CA PHE A 62 9.21 -7.28 12.02
C PHE A 62 8.37 -7.08 10.75
N ILE A 63 7.27 -7.82 10.64
CA ILE A 63 6.29 -7.63 9.55
C ILE A 63 5.05 -6.95 10.13
N SER A 64 4.67 -5.79 9.62
CA SER A 64 3.36 -5.20 9.88
C SER A 64 2.30 -5.77 8.93
N ILE A 65 1.07 -5.94 9.42
CA ILE A 65 -0.07 -6.36 8.60
C ILE A 65 -1.20 -5.35 8.72
N GLU A 66 -1.61 -4.81 7.57
CA GLU A 66 -2.68 -3.83 7.41
C GLU A 66 -3.61 -4.24 6.26
N TYR A 67 -4.85 -3.76 6.26
CA TYR A 67 -5.78 -3.92 5.14
C TYR A 67 -6.25 -2.57 4.63
N ASP A 68 -6.24 -2.37 3.32
CA ASP A 68 -6.82 -1.18 2.70
C ASP A 68 -8.12 -1.56 1.97
N ASP A 69 -9.24 -0.98 2.41
CA ASP A 69 -10.59 -1.21 1.86
C ASP A 69 -10.91 -0.28 0.68
N SER A 70 -10.02 -0.25 -0.30
CA SER A 70 -10.12 0.66 -1.44
C SER A 70 -11.12 0.23 -2.51
N GLY A 71 -11.58 -1.01 -2.48
CA GLY A 71 -12.24 -1.69 -3.58
C GLY A 71 -11.27 -2.55 -4.40
N TYR A 72 -11.79 -3.14 -5.46
CA TYR A 72 -11.03 -3.98 -6.38
C TYR A 72 -9.97 -3.18 -7.14
N VAL A 73 -8.69 -3.45 -6.87
CA VAL A 73 -7.55 -2.79 -7.51
C VAL A 73 -7.25 -3.48 -8.83
N LYS A 74 -7.41 -2.78 -9.96
CA LYS A 74 -7.06 -3.33 -11.27
C LYS A 74 -5.55 -3.51 -11.42
N ASP A 75 -5.15 -4.59 -12.08
CA ASP A 75 -3.76 -5.00 -12.26
C ASP A 75 -3.22 -4.85 -13.69
N ASP A 76 -3.98 -4.22 -14.58
CA ASP A 76 -3.63 -4.07 -16.00
C ASP A 76 -2.34 -3.25 -16.22
N ASP A 77 -2.03 -2.31 -15.33
CA ASP A 77 -0.89 -1.41 -15.43
C ASP A 77 0.46 -2.09 -15.10
N ALA A 78 0.46 -3.20 -14.36
CA ALA A 78 1.68 -3.95 -14.04
C ALA A 78 2.43 -4.47 -15.28
N LYS A 79 1.74 -4.59 -16.42
CA LYS A 79 2.35 -5.04 -17.69
C LYS A 79 3.29 -4.00 -18.31
N ASN A 80 3.11 -2.72 -17.98
CA ASN A 80 3.75 -1.60 -18.68
C ASN A 80 4.37 -0.56 -17.74
N TRP A 81 4.44 -0.83 -16.43
CA TRP A 81 4.99 0.14 -15.50
C TRP A 81 6.49 0.38 -15.71
N ASP A 82 6.95 1.58 -15.35
CA ASP A 82 8.37 1.93 -15.39
C ASP A 82 8.91 1.98 -13.95
N ALA A 83 9.85 1.09 -13.63
CA ALA A 83 10.40 0.98 -12.27
C ALA A 83 11.16 2.24 -11.83
N ASP A 84 11.70 3.03 -12.75
CA ASP A 84 12.41 4.26 -12.44
C ASP A 84 11.39 5.40 -12.21
N GLU A 85 10.30 5.47 -12.99
CA GLU A 85 9.18 6.37 -12.71
C GLU A 85 8.54 6.08 -11.34
N LEU A 86 8.36 4.79 -11.02
CA LEU A 86 7.83 4.37 -9.72
C LEU A 86 8.74 4.75 -8.56
N MET A 87 10.07 4.68 -8.74
CA MET A 87 11.04 5.14 -7.74
C MET A 87 10.93 6.65 -7.50
N ASP A 88 10.76 7.43 -8.58
CA ASP A 88 10.57 8.87 -8.48
C ASP A 88 9.26 9.22 -7.75
N ASN A 89 8.19 8.47 -8.00
CA ASN A 89 6.92 8.64 -7.29
C ASN A 89 7.06 8.28 -5.80
N LEU A 90 7.77 7.19 -5.48
CA LEU A 90 8.08 6.81 -4.10
C LEU A 90 8.90 7.86 -3.35
N ARG A 91 9.90 8.47 -4.00
CA ARG A 91 10.65 9.61 -3.43
C ARG A 91 9.76 10.82 -3.17
N LYS A 92 8.87 11.17 -4.10
CA LYS A 92 7.92 12.30 -3.94
C LYS A 92 6.93 12.05 -2.80
N GLY A 93 6.35 10.86 -2.74
CA GLY A 93 5.44 10.46 -1.66
C GLY A 93 6.11 10.48 -0.29
N THR A 94 7.36 10.01 -0.21
CA THR A 94 8.17 10.07 1.02
C THR A 94 8.43 11.50 1.46
N LYS A 95 8.80 12.39 0.53
CA LYS A 95 8.99 13.81 0.81
C LYS A 95 7.72 14.48 1.35
N GLU A 96 6.55 14.13 0.82
CA GLU A 96 5.27 14.64 1.32
C GLU A 96 4.97 14.11 2.72
N ALA A 97 5.14 12.81 2.95
CA ALA A 97 4.94 12.17 4.25
C ALA A 97 5.90 12.70 5.34
N ASN A 98 7.11 13.14 4.96
CA ASN A 98 8.06 13.75 5.89
C ASN A 98 7.55 15.05 6.52
N LYS A 99 6.58 15.76 5.92
CA LYS A 99 5.97 16.93 6.57
C LYS A 99 5.35 16.58 7.93
N ASP A 100 4.71 15.41 8.02
CA ASP A 100 4.13 14.92 9.26
C ASP A 100 5.20 14.46 10.26
N ARG A 101 6.32 13.87 9.78
CA ARG A 101 7.47 13.51 10.63
C ARG A 101 8.08 14.76 11.28
N ILE A 102 8.37 15.77 10.46
CA ILE A 102 8.94 17.06 10.90
C ILE A 102 8.01 17.73 11.91
N ALA A 103 6.70 17.77 11.63
CA ALA A 103 5.71 18.37 12.54
C ALA A 103 5.65 17.67 13.92
N LYS A 104 6.11 16.42 14.02
CA LYS A 104 6.16 15.62 15.24
C LYS A 104 7.57 15.55 15.87
N GLY A 105 8.56 16.24 15.29
CA GLY A 105 9.95 16.17 15.76
C GLY A 105 10.65 14.85 15.47
N ILE A 106 10.18 14.10 14.46
CA ILE A 106 10.78 12.86 13.98
C ILE A 106 11.67 13.20 12.78
N GLU A 107 12.87 12.59 12.72
CA GLU A 107 13.82 12.81 11.63
C GLU A 107 13.17 12.39 10.28
N PRO A 108 13.28 13.24 9.23
CA PRO A 108 12.74 12.90 7.92
C PRO A 108 13.65 11.88 7.22
N ILE A 109 13.05 10.96 6.47
CA ILE A 109 13.77 9.89 5.77
C ILE A 109 13.85 10.15 4.25
N GLU A 110 14.82 9.56 3.57
CA GLU A 110 14.88 9.55 2.11
C GLU A 110 14.94 8.13 1.54
N ILE A 111 14.56 7.99 0.27
CA ILE A 111 14.61 6.72 -0.45
C ILE A 111 15.93 6.65 -1.24
N ILE A 112 16.77 5.68 -0.87
CA ILE A 112 18.09 5.48 -1.47
C ILE A 112 17.96 4.78 -2.81
N GLY A 113 17.17 3.71 -2.86
CA GLY A 113 16.94 2.97 -4.09
C GLY A 113 16.26 1.63 -3.84
N TRP A 114 16.03 0.89 -4.92
CA TRP A 114 15.43 -0.44 -4.86
C TRP A 114 16.38 -1.44 -4.18
N ILE A 115 15.83 -2.26 -3.30
CA ILE A 115 16.36 -3.57 -2.93
C ILE A 115 15.81 -4.61 -3.90
N GLU A 116 14.50 -4.57 -4.14
CA GLU A 116 13.80 -5.40 -5.14
C GLU A 116 12.91 -4.48 -5.96
N LYS A 117 13.13 -4.45 -7.29
CA LYS A 117 12.26 -3.71 -8.21
C LYS A 117 10.84 -4.29 -8.15
N PRO A 118 9.81 -3.48 -8.42
CA PRO A 118 8.43 -3.95 -8.41
C PRO A 118 8.19 -5.17 -9.30
N THR A 119 7.57 -6.20 -8.74
CA THR A 119 7.12 -7.39 -9.46
C THR A 119 5.66 -7.70 -9.12
N TYR A 120 4.94 -8.21 -10.10
CA TYR A 120 3.55 -8.63 -9.92
C TYR A 120 3.36 -10.08 -10.37
N ASP A 121 2.82 -10.90 -9.47
CA ASP A 121 2.38 -12.26 -9.75
C ASP A 121 0.86 -12.25 -9.98
N ALA A 122 0.47 -12.28 -11.25
CA ALA A 122 -0.92 -12.29 -11.67
C ALA A 122 -1.66 -13.60 -11.32
N THR A 123 -0.94 -14.70 -11.04
CA THR A 123 -1.58 -15.98 -10.67
C THR A 123 -2.09 -15.92 -9.24
N ASN A 124 -1.31 -15.31 -8.35
CA ASN A 124 -1.66 -15.21 -6.93
C ASN A 124 -2.14 -13.81 -6.53
N HIS A 125 -2.22 -12.88 -7.47
CA HIS A 125 -2.56 -11.46 -7.29
C HIS A 125 -1.72 -10.80 -6.20
N ARG A 126 -0.40 -10.87 -6.36
CA ARG A 126 0.58 -10.35 -5.40
C ARG A 126 1.50 -9.32 -6.02
N LEU A 127 1.60 -8.17 -5.38
CA LEU A 127 2.59 -7.15 -5.69
C LEU A 127 3.72 -7.23 -4.66
N ILE A 128 4.95 -7.13 -5.11
CA ILE A 128 6.15 -7.09 -4.26
C ILE A 128 7.02 -5.94 -4.73
N TRP A 129 7.55 -5.15 -3.79
CA TRP A 129 8.63 -4.20 -4.05
C TRP A 129 9.37 -3.89 -2.75
N SER A 130 10.64 -3.50 -2.85
CA SER A 130 11.41 -3.16 -1.67
C SER A 130 12.40 -2.05 -1.91
N ALA A 131 12.45 -1.11 -0.97
CA ALA A 131 13.32 0.05 -1.05
C ALA A 131 14.10 0.24 0.25
N ALA A 132 15.34 0.71 0.10
CA ALA A 132 16.15 1.16 1.21
C ALA A 132 15.86 2.62 1.54
N ILE A 133 15.93 2.94 2.82
CA ILE A 133 15.72 4.25 3.40
C ILE A 133 16.87 4.61 4.34
N GLN A 134 17.05 5.90 4.60
CA GLN A 134 17.93 6.38 5.67
C GLN A 134 17.41 7.74 6.17
N ASP A 135 17.86 8.16 7.34
CA ASP A 135 17.59 9.51 7.84
C ASP A 135 18.34 10.57 7.01
N ILE A 136 17.66 11.65 6.63
CA ILE A 136 18.24 12.70 5.81
C ILE A 136 19.39 13.38 6.55
N GLY A 137 20.53 13.56 5.86
CA GLY A 137 21.70 14.25 6.41
C GLY A 137 22.58 13.37 7.30
N THR A 138 22.28 12.07 7.40
CA THR A 138 23.14 11.10 8.05
C THR A 138 24.05 10.40 7.04
N ASN A 139 25.15 9.82 7.54
CA ASN A 139 25.98 8.89 6.80
C ASN A 139 25.84 7.50 7.43
N GLU A 140 24.61 6.97 7.41
CA GLU A 140 24.35 5.60 7.90
C GLU A 140 25.21 4.58 7.15
N PRO A 141 25.89 3.66 7.86
CA PRO A 141 26.57 2.54 7.23
C PRO A 141 25.63 1.77 6.30
N LEU A 142 26.13 1.30 5.15
CA LEU A 142 25.30 0.63 4.15
C LEU A 142 24.50 -0.55 4.71
N ASN A 143 25.05 -1.30 5.67
CA ASN A 143 24.37 -2.43 6.31
C ASN A 143 23.28 -2.00 7.30
N GLU A 144 23.33 -0.76 7.80
CA GLU A 144 22.41 -0.23 8.81
C GLU A 144 21.24 0.54 8.19
N GLN A 145 21.35 0.94 6.93
CA GLN A 145 20.25 1.57 6.20
C GLN A 145 18.98 0.72 6.30
N GLY A 146 17.89 1.37 6.72
CA GLY A 146 16.59 0.73 6.83
C GLY A 146 16.09 0.19 5.49
N VAL A 147 15.28 -0.86 5.55
CA VAL A 147 14.64 -1.49 4.40
C VAL A 147 13.17 -1.71 4.69
N ASN A 148 12.32 -1.30 3.75
CA ASN A 148 10.94 -1.74 3.69
C ASN A 148 10.80 -2.75 2.56
N TYR A 149 10.40 -3.98 2.89
CA TYR A 149 10.07 -5.02 1.93
C TYR A 149 8.55 -5.21 1.91
N ASN A 150 7.92 -4.52 0.97
CA ASN A 150 6.47 -4.40 0.87
C ASN A 150 5.92 -5.53 0.00
N THR A 151 4.95 -6.25 0.56
CA THR A 151 4.21 -7.27 -0.15
C THR A 151 2.72 -7.04 -0.01
N TYR A 152 1.98 -7.25 -1.08
CA TYR A 152 0.55 -7.03 -1.13
C TYR A 152 -0.14 -8.30 -1.58
N LEU A 153 -1.30 -8.58 -0.99
CA LEU A 153 -2.20 -9.64 -1.42
C LEU A 153 -3.54 -9.01 -1.79
N LEU A 154 -3.85 -8.95 -3.09
CA LEU A 154 -5.08 -8.34 -3.57
C LEU A 154 -6.27 -9.27 -3.34
N GLY A 155 -7.38 -8.67 -2.90
CA GLY A 155 -8.66 -9.31 -2.64
C GLY A 155 -9.76 -8.68 -3.47
N ARG A 156 -10.99 -9.13 -3.21
CA ARG A 156 -12.20 -8.67 -3.89
C ARG A 156 -12.48 -7.19 -3.66
N GLU A 157 -12.33 -6.76 -2.40
CA GLU A 157 -12.80 -5.45 -1.92
C GLU A 157 -11.63 -4.54 -1.51
N GLY A 158 -10.39 -4.97 -1.70
CA GLY A 158 -9.22 -4.26 -1.20
C GLY A 158 -8.00 -5.16 -1.21
N TYR A 159 -7.03 -4.88 -0.33
CA TYR A 159 -5.81 -5.69 -0.26
C TYR A 159 -5.21 -5.70 1.14
N PHE A 160 -4.48 -6.78 1.46
CA PHE A 160 -3.59 -6.79 2.61
C PHE A 160 -2.22 -6.25 2.21
N SER A 161 -1.68 -5.32 3.00
CA SER A 161 -0.29 -4.89 2.97
C SER A 161 0.47 -5.61 4.08
N LEU A 162 1.57 -6.25 3.71
CA LEU A 162 2.51 -6.88 4.61
C LEU A 162 3.88 -6.28 4.35
N ASN A 163 4.35 -5.41 5.26
CA ASN A 163 5.63 -4.74 5.14
C ASN A 163 6.62 -5.30 6.16
N LEU A 164 7.70 -5.91 5.66
CA LEU A 164 8.86 -6.23 6.49
C LEU A 164 9.72 -4.97 6.66
N VAL A 165 9.80 -4.49 7.89
CA VAL A 165 10.67 -3.39 8.30
C VAL A 165 11.95 -3.98 8.88
N THR A 166 13.10 -3.73 8.24
CA THR A 166 14.39 -4.34 8.59
C THR A 166 15.57 -3.47 8.14
N ASP A 167 16.77 -4.03 8.04
CA ASP A 167 18.01 -3.38 7.61
C ASP A 167 18.65 -4.08 6.40
N ARG A 168 19.51 -3.37 5.67
CA ARG A 168 20.21 -3.91 4.49
C ARG A 168 21.14 -5.08 4.81
N GLY A 169 21.66 -5.17 6.03
CA GLY A 169 22.54 -6.27 6.47
C GLY A 169 21.80 -7.58 6.69
N SER A 170 20.49 -7.55 6.94
CA SER A 170 19.68 -8.71 7.27
C SER A 170 18.62 -9.07 6.21
N VAL A 171 18.23 -8.12 5.35
CA VAL A 171 17.08 -8.27 4.43
C VAL A 171 17.12 -9.55 3.59
N ASP A 172 18.28 -9.94 3.04
CA ASP A 172 18.38 -11.11 2.17
C ASP A 172 18.00 -12.42 2.88
N HIS A 173 18.29 -12.52 4.19
CA HIS A 173 17.90 -13.66 5.02
C HIS A 173 16.40 -13.61 5.39
N GLU A 174 15.82 -12.42 5.50
CA GLU A 174 14.45 -12.22 5.98
C GLU A 174 13.40 -12.24 4.87
N ILE A 175 13.75 -11.95 3.62
CA ILE A 175 12.85 -12.02 2.46
C ILE A 175 12.11 -13.37 2.37
N PRO A 176 12.79 -14.54 2.48
CA PRO A 176 12.10 -15.83 2.50
C PRO A 176 11.09 -15.97 3.65
N LEU A 177 11.35 -15.34 4.81
CA LEU A 177 10.45 -15.36 5.96
C LEU A 177 9.21 -14.49 5.70
N ALA A 178 9.38 -13.30 5.14
CA ALA A 178 8.28 -12.44 4.71
C ALA A 178 7.38 -13.13 3.67
N LYS A 179 7.97 -13.76 2.64
CA LYS A 179 7.24 -14.52 1.63
C LYS A 179 6.46 -15.71 2.21
N ARG A 180 6.99 -16.34 3.27
CA ARG A 180 6.29 -17.41 4.01
C ARG A 180 5.07 -16.87 4.74
N ILE A 181 5.15 -15.70 5.38
CA ILE A 181 4.00 -15.06 6.03
C ILE A 181 2.95 -14.64 5.00
N LEU A 182 3.34 -13.94 3.93
CA LEU A 182 2.43 -13.58 2.83
C LEU A 182 1.68 -14.81 2.30
N SER A 183 2.38 -15.93 2.11
CA SER A 183 1.78 -17.17 1.62
C SER A 183 0.82 -17.83 2.60
N SER A 184 0.91 -17.47 3.88
CA SER A 184 0.10 -18.01 4.97
C SER A 184 -1.18 -17.22 5.22
N VAL A 185 -1.30 -16.01 4.65
CA VAL A 185 -2.54 -15.24 4.60
C VAL A 185 -3.46 -15.81 3.52
N LYS A 186 -4.70 -16.13 3.90
CA LYS A 186 -5.74 -16.66 3.01
C LYS A 186 -7.01 -15.84 3.16
N PHE A 187 -7.47 -15.23 2.07
CA PHE A 187 -8.80 -14.65 2.02
C PHE A 187 -9.87 -15.69 2.35
N ASN A 188 -10.88 -15.25 3.07
CA ASN A 188 -12.07 -16.04 3.34
C ASN A 188 -12.85 -16.26 2.02
N PRO A 189 -13.70 -17.31 1.93
CA PRO A 189 -14.53 -17.53 0.75
C PRO A 189 -15.35 -16.28 0.39
N GLY A 190 -15.34 -15.89 -0.88
CA GLY A 190 -16.06 -14.70 -1.37
C GLY A 190 -15.29 -13.39 -1.22
N GLN A 191 -14.08 -13.42 -0.66
CA GLN A 191 -13.21 -12.25 -0.47
C GLN A 191 -11.95 -12.28 -1.36
N ARG A 192 -11.77 -13.33 -2.17
CA ARG A 192 -10.60 -13.46 -3.06
C ARG A 192 -10.75 -12.53 -4.24
N TYR A 193 -9.62 -12.10 -4.81
CA TYR A 193 -9.60 -11.28 -6.03
C TYR A 193 -10.46 -11.87 -7.15
N ALA A 194 -10.37 -13.19 -7.38
CA ALA A 194 -11.17 -13.90 -8.38
C ALA A 194 -12.67 -13.98 -8.08
N ASP A 195 -13.11 -13.61 -6.87
CA ASP A 195 -14.53 -13.56 -6.50
C ASP A 195 -15.16 -12.19 -6.83
N PHE A 196 -14.44 -11.28 -7.51
CA PHE A 196 -14.93 -9.98 -7.94
C PHE A 196 -16.11 -10.06 -8.91
N ASN A 197 -17.07 -9.16 -8.68
CA ASN A 197 -18.25 -8.97 -9.51
C ASN A 197 -18.38 -7.50 -9.93
N GLU A 198 -18.12 -7.22 -11.20
CA GLU A 198 -18.19 -5.88 -11.78
C GLU A 198 -19.56 -5.19 -11.65
N SER A 199 -20.64 -5.95 -11.47
CA SER A 199 -21.98 -5.39 -11.34
C SER A 199 -22.33 -4.93 -9.92
N THR A 200 -21.59 -5.39 -8.90
CA THR A 200 -21.89 -5.11 -7.48
C THR A 200 -20.74 -4.47 -6.73
N ASP A 201 -19.51 -4.77 -7.13
CA ASP A 201 -18.33 -4.47 -6.32
C ASP A 201 -17.73 -3.12 -6.71
N LYS A 202 -17.23 -2.42 -5.70
CA LYS A 202 -16.52 -1.15 -5.89
C LYS A 202 -15.15 -1.43 -6.52
N ILE A 203 -14.85 -0.72 -7.60
CA ILE A 203 -13.51 -0.67 -8.19
C ILE A 203 -12.73 0.46 -7.51
N ALA A 204 -11.47 0.19 -7.14
CA ALA A 204 -10.59 1.21 -6.61
C ALA A 204 -10.34 2.31 -7.66
N GLU A 205 -10.16 3.55 -7.21
CA GLU A 205 -9.93 4.71 -8.11
C GLU A 205 -8.54 4.69 -8.77
N TYR A 206 -7.72 3.68 -8.46
CA TYR A 206 -6.32 3.56 -8.87
C TYR A 206 -5.95 2.09 -9.16
N GLY A 207 -4.85 1.91 -9.91
CA GLY A 207 -4.26 0.60 -10.24
C GLY A 207 -3.04 0.26 -9.37
N LEU A 208 -2.35 -0.84 -9.70
CA LEU A 208 -1.20 -1.34 -8.94
C LEU A 208 -0.03 -0.35 -8.86
N ALA A 209 0.24 0.41 -9.92
CA ALA A 209 1.33 1.38 -9.93
C ALA A 209 1.18 2.43 -8.81
N ALA A 210 -0.05 2.79 -8.46
CA ALA A 210 -0.33 3.76 -7.39
C ALA A 210 -0.10 3.20 -5.98
N LEU A 211 -0.07 1.87 -5.83
CA LEU A 211 0.29 1.23 -4.55
C LEU A 211 1.78 1.39 -4.22
N ILE A 212 2.60 1.67 -5.24
CA ILE A 212 4.03 1.89 -5.11
C ILE A 212 4.27 3.38 -4.95
N GLY A 213 4.76 3.78 -3.79
CA GLY A 213 4.99 5.20 -3.47
C GLY A 213 3.98 5.84 -2.54
N GLY A 214 2.97 5.06 -2.11
CA GLY A 214 1.95 5.49 -1.17
C GLY A 214 0.94 6.45 -1.79
N ILE A 215 -0.32 6.28 -1.41
CA ILE A 215 -1.38 7.22 -1.76
C ILE A 215 -1.20 8.46 -0.86
N ALA A 216 -0.18 9.27 -1.13
CA ALA A 216 -0.03 10.61 -0.55
C ALA A 216 -1.28 11.49 -0.85
N ALA A 217 -2.17 11.00 -1.72
CA ALA A 217 -3.41 11.60 -2.16
C ALA A 217 -4.63 11.41 -1.25
N LYS A 218 -4.60 10.64 -0.13
CA LYS A 218 -5.83 10.46 0.68
C LYS A 218 -6.41 11.78 1.25
N LYS A 219 -5.67 12.90 1.24
CA LYS A 219 -6.18 14.21 1.68
C LYS A 219 -6.25 15.32 0.63
N VAL A 220 -5.65 15.18 -0.57
CA VAL A 220 -5.61 16.29 -1.56
C VAL A 220 -5.82 15.85 -3.02
N GLY A 221 -5.75 14.55 -3.34
CA GLY A 221 -5.30 14.15 -4.68
C GLY A 221 -6.33 13.86 -5.76
N LEU A 222 -7.60 13.49 -5.48
CA LEU A 222 -8.49 13.13 -6.59
C LEU A 222 -8.94 14.36 -7.40
N LEU A 223 -9.24 15.47 -6.73
CA LEU A 223 -9.55 16.75 -7.40
C LEU A 223 -8.32 17.41 -8.02
N ALA A 224 -7.14 17.25 -7.42
CA ALA A 224 -5.90 17.76 -7.98
C ALA A 224 -5.46 16.94 -9.22
N MET A 225 -5.61 15.61 -9.20
CA MET A 225 -5.33 14.73 -10.34
C MET A 225 -6.35 14.94 -11.47
N LEU A 226 -7.65 15.07 -11.15
CA LEU A 226 -8.67 15.50 -12.11
C LEU A 226 -8.36 16.90 -12.64
N GLY A 227 -7.93 17.84 -11.80
CA GLY A 227 -7.51 19.18 -12.20
C GLY A 227 -6.30 19.18 -13.13
N ILE A 228 -5.28 18.36 -12.84
CA ILE A 228 -4.08 18.20 -13.67
C ILE A 228 -4.42 17.50 -15.00
N ALA A 229 -5.29 16.49 -14.99
CA ALA A 229 -5.79 15.84 -16.21
C ALA A 229 -6.62 16.83 -17.05
N LEU A 230 -7.54 17.58 -16.42
CA LEU A 230 -8.34 18.62 -17.07
C LEU A 230 -7.45 19.76 -17.61
N LEU A 231 -6.38 20.14 -16.92
CA LEU A 231 -5.39 21.11 -17.39
C LEU A 231 -4.55 20.57 -18.54
N LYS A 232 -4.11 19.31 -18.50
CA LYS A 232 -3.34 18.67 -19.58
C LYS A 232 -4.18 18.46 -20.85
N PHE A 233 -5.49 18.21 -20.71
CA PHE A 233 -6.42 17.98 -21.83
C PHE A 233 -7.42 19.13 -22.03
N TRP A 234 -7.16 20.32 -21.49
CA TRP A 234 -8.12 21.43 -21.44
C TRP A 234 -8.65 21.87 -22.80
N LYS A 235 -7.86 21.74 -23.87
CA LYS A 235 -8.30 22.02 -25.25
C LYS A 235 -9.38 21.04 -25.71
N VAL A 236 -9.25 19.76 -25.37
CA VAL A 236 -10.24 18.72 -25.71
C VAL A 236 -11.49 18.88 -24.85
N THR A 237 -11.31 19.15 -23.56
CA THR A 237 -12.43 19.40 -22.63
C THR A 237 -13.22 20.66 -22.99
N ALA A 238 -12.54 21.76 -23.36
CA ALA A 238 -13.19 22.99 -23.77
C ALA A 238 -14.03 22.81 -25.04
N ILE A 239 -13.53 22.04 -26.02
CA ILE A 239 -14.30 21.69 -27.22
C ILE A 239 -15.53 20.84 -26.86
N GLY A 240 -15.38 19.87 -25.95
CA GLY A 240 -16.49 19.06 -25.46
C GLY A 240 -17.57 19.88 -24.75
N VAL A 241 -17.19 20.81 -23.86
CA VAL A 241 -18.13 21.68 -23.14
C VAL A 241 -18.85 22.63 -24.08
N VAL A 242 -18.16 23.21 -25.06
CA VAL A 242 -18.78 24.07 -26.08
C VAL A 242 -19.76 23.27 -26.94
N ALA A 243 -19.40 22.05 -27.34
CA ALA A 243 -20.27 21.18 -28.13
C ALA A 243 -21.54 20.78 -27.35
N VAL A 244 -21.40 20.38 -26.08
CA VAL A 244 -22.54 20.06 -25.21
C VAL A 244 -23.41 21.28 -24.92
N GLY A 245 -22.80 22.45 -24.65
CA GLY A 245 -23.52 23.71 -24.45
C GLY A 245 -24.30 24.16 -25.69
N ALA A 246 -23.71 24.00 -26.88
CA ALA A 246 -24.40 24.27 -28.14
C ALA A 246 -25.56 23.30 -28.40
N LEU A 247 -25.39 22.01 -28.08
CA LEU A 247 -26.44 21.01 -28.20
C LEU A 247 -27.59 21.27 -27.23
N ALA A 248 -27.28 21.59 -25.96
CA ALA A 248 -28.27 21.92 -24.94
C ALA A 248 -29.04 23.20 -25.30
N ARG A 249 -28.35 24.24 -25.78
CA ARG A 249 -29.00 25.48 -26.25
C ARG A 249 -29.93 25.22 -27.43
N LYS A 250 -29.54 24.37 -28.38
CA LYS A 250 -30.37 23.97 -29.53
C LYS A 250 -31.60 23.14 -29.14
N LEU A 251 -31.49 22.30 -28.12
CA LEU A 251 -32.60 21.52 -27.57
C LEU A 251 -33.58 22.40 -26.77
N LEU A 252 -33.06 23.39 -26.04
CA LEU A 252 -33.87 24.34 -25.26
C LEU A 252 -34.53 25.41 -26.14
N SER A 253 -33.91 25.83 -27.25
CA SER A 253 -34.52 26.78 -28.19
C SER A 253 -35.62 26.15 -29.03
N ARG A 254 -35.56 24.83 -29.28
CA ARG A 254 -36.62 24.06 -29.96
C ARG A 254 -37.90 23.85 -29.14
N LYS A 255 -37.87 24.15 -27.84
CA LYS A 255 -39.04 24.09 -26.95
C LYS A 255 -39.75 25.45 -26.77
N LYS A 256 -39.30 26.49 -27.48
CA LYS A 256 -39.87 27.85 -27.41
C LYS A 256 -40.69 28.23 -28.64
N ASP A 257 -40.91 27.30 -29.56
CA ASP A 257 -41.85 27.41 -30.67
C ASP A 257 -43.00 26.42 -30.46
#